data_AF-A0A521YJ74-F1
#
_entry.id   AF-A0A521YJ74-F1
#
_cell.length_a   1.000
_cell.length_b   1.000
_cell.length_c   1.000
_cell.angle_alpha   90.00
_cell.angle_beta   90.00
_cell.angle_gamma   90.00
#
_symmetry.space_group_name_H-M   'P 1'
#
loop_
_entity.id
_entity.type
_entity.pdbx_description
1 polymer ?
#
loop_
_entity_poly.entity_id
_entity_poly.type
_entity_poly.pdbx_seq_one_letter_code
_entity_poly.pdbx_strand_id
1 'polypeptide(L)'
;MLAPQPEQAAQGGLDLTQAIQILDKLTSSEEHFDTMKSTCKSLASTWLLATFAGMGFALTQKFEFAIATELITFGISVAGAIGIFLIWVLDLLVYHRLLDASFIEALKLEQRFAQLPQVRHGMIAALPDGQTPHHEQWFYVGCLVAPVVFSGPLFIRWCMATSPQAAIGAAVLLVCITACVVGLMRRHSPNPALPMVRLRRLAGVEEGGGA
;
A
#
# COMPACT_ATOMS: atom_id res chain seq x y z
N MET A 1 -29.90 13.58 52.46
CA MET A 1 -29.83 12.60 51.34
C MET A 1 -28.98 13.21 50.25
N LEU A 2 -27.69 12.86 50.18
CA LEU A 2 -26.84 13.24 49.04
C LEU A 2 -27.18 12.30 47.88
N ALA A 3 -27.48 12.86 46.71
CA ALA A 3 -27.60 12.08 45.50
C ALA A 3 -26.27 11.34 45.25
N PRO A 4 -26.29 10.03 44.94
CA PRO A 4 -25.07 9.30 44.59
C PRO A 4 -24.44 9.99 43.38
N GLN A 5 -23.15 10.30 43.47
CA GLN A 5 -22.44 10.87 42.33
C GLN A 5 -22.50 9.89 41.15
N PRO A 6 -22.83 10.36 39.92
CA PRO A 6 -22.91 9.50 38.73
C PRO A 6 -21.56 8.88 38.33
N GLU A 7 -20.48 9.23 39.03
CA GLU A 7 -19.11 8.79 38.74
C GLU A 7 -18.81 7.33 39.13
N GLN A 8 -19.63 6.69 39.97
CA GLN A 8 -19.34 5.34 40.50
C GLN A 8 -20.25 4.21 39.96
N ALA A 9 -21.35 4.53 39.27
CA ALA A 9 -22.32 3.51 38.84
C ALA A 9 -21.93 2.73 37.55
N ALA A 10 -20.80 3.05 36.91
CA ALA A 10 -20.33 2.38 35.69
C ALA A 10 -18.90 1.81 35.81
N GLN A 11 -18.45 1.52 37.03
CA GLN A 11 -17.15 0.88 37.33
C GLN A 11 -17.13 -0.63 37.02
N GLY A 12 -17.66 -1.01 35.85
CA GLY A 12 -17.06 -2.08 35.02
C GLY A 12 -16.00 -1.50 34.08
N GLY A 13 -15.37 -0.40 34.51
CA GLY A 13 -14.47 0.43 33.74
C GLY A 13 -13.07 -0.16 33.72
N LEU A 14 -12.50 -0.25 32.53
CA LEU A 14 -11.12 -0.64 32.28
C LEU A 14 -10.16 0.09 33.25
N ASP A 15 -9.41 -0.65 34.06
CA ASP A 15 -8.40 -0.09 34.97
C ASP A 15 -7.21 0.49 34.18
N LEU A 16 -6.50 1.47 34.75
CA LEU A 16 -5.31 2.07 34.13
C LEU A 16 -4.26 1.01 33.81
N THR A 17 -4.06 0.02 34.69
CA THR A 17 -3.13 -1.09 34.47
C THR A 17 -3.50 -1.90 33.23
N GLN A 18 -4.80 -2.16 33.04
CA GLN A 18 -5.31 -2.87 31.87
C GLN A 18 -5.16 -2.02 30.60
N ALA A 19 -5.40 -0.71 30.69
CA ALA A 19 -5.18 0.21 29.58
C ALA A 19 -3.71 0.21 29.12
N ILE A 20 -2.76 0.25 30.05
CA ILE A 20 -1.32 0.15 29.74
C ILE A 20 -1.00 -1.17 29.02
N GLN A 21 -1.53 -2.30 29.50
CA GLN A 21 -1.32 -3.60 28.87
C GLN A 21 -1.91 -3.68 27.46
N ILE A 22 -3.07 -3.07 27.22
CA ILE A 22 -3.67 -3.00 25.88
C ILE A 22 -2.84 -2.11 24.96
N LEU A 23 -2.39 -0.96 25.46
CA LEU A 23 -1.54 -0.03 24.72
C LEU A 23 -0.22 -0.69 24.28
N ASP A 24 0.40 -1.46 25.18
CA ASP A 24 1.61 -2.22 24.89
C ASP A 24 1.39 -3.25 23.77
N LYS A 25 0.29 -4.01 23.83
CA LYS A 25 -0.09 -4.96 22.77
C LYS A 25 -0.37 -4.29 21.43
N LEU A 26 -1.03 -3.14 21.43
CA LEU A 26 -1.31 -2.36 20.23
C LEU A 26 -0.01 -1.84 19.62
N THR A 27 0.90 -1.33 20.45
CA THR A 27 2.22 -0.84 20.01
C THR A 27 3.07 -1.97 19.42
N SER A 28 3.12 -3.14 20.07
CA SER A 28 3.79 -4.32 19.52
C SER A 28 3.19 -4.79 18.19
N SER A 29 1.86 -4.65 18.02
CA SER A 29 1.21 -4.94 16.74
C SER A 29 1.60 -3.93 15.65
N GLU A 30 1.68 -2.64 15.97
CA GLU A 30 2.14 -1.59 15.05
C GLU A 30 3.57 -1.85 14.56
N GLU A 31 4.50 -2.18 15.46
CA GLU A 31 5.89 -2.53 15.12
C GLU A 31 5.96 -3.77 14.20
N HIS A 32 5.13 -4.77 14.49
CA HIS A 32 5.05 -5.96 13.65
C HIS A 32 4.54 -5.62 12.23
N PHE A 33 3.51 -4.78 12.11
CA PHE A 33 3.01 -4.36 10.80
C PHE A 33 4.02 -3.53 10.01
N ASP A 34 4.79 -2.66 10.68
CA ASP A 34 5.87 -1.90 10.02
C ASP A 34 6.96 -2.84 9.47
N THR A 35 7.31 -3.89 10.24
CA THR A 35 8.22 -4.94 9.78
C THR A 35 7.68 -5.68 8.56
N MET A 36 6.39 -6.03 8.55
CA MET A 36 5.75 -6.70 7.42
C MET A 36 5.73 -5.84 6.15
N LYS A 37 5.51 -4.53 6.29
CA LYS A 37 5.58 -3.58 5.18
C LYS A 37 6.97 -3.53 4.54
N SER A 38 8.01 -3.45 5.37
CA SER A 38 9.40 -3.48 4.87
C SER A 38 9.72 -4.80 4.15
N THR A 39 9.20 -5.92 4.66
CA THR A 39 9.32 -7.25 4.06
C THR A 39 8.63 -7.32 2.69
N CYS A 40 7.42 -6.74 2.55
CA CYS A 40 6.71 -6.70 1.28
C CYS A 40 7.47 -5.92 0.20
N LYS A 41 8.11 -4.80 0.57
CA LYS A 41 8.97 -4.04 -0.36
C LYS A 41 10.19 -4.85 -0.80
N SER A 42 10.81 -5.58 0.14
CA SER A 42 11.93 -6.48 -0.18
C SER A 42 11.53 -7.59 -1.16
N LEU A 43 10.38 -8.23 -0.92
CA LEU A 43 9.81 -9.23 -1.82
C LEU A 43 9.52 -8.65 -3.21
N ALA A 44 8.93 -7.44 -3.29
CA ALA A 44 8.68 -6.77 -4.57
C ALA A 44 9.99 -6.51 -5.34
N SER A 45 11.04 -6.04 -4.67
CA SER A 45 12.33 -5.79 -5.31
C SER A 45 13.00 -7.08 -5.80
N THR A 46 12.90 -8.16 -5.02
CA THR A 46 13.42 -9.49 -5.39
C THR A 46 12.64 -10.07 -6.57
N TRP A 47 11.32 -9.89 -6.59
CA TRP A 47 10.45 -10.33 -7.67
C TRP A 47 10.75 -9.58 -8.97
N LEU A 48 10.97 -8.27 -8.88
CA LEU A 48 11.39 -7.45 -10.02
C LEU A 48 12.74 -7.92 -10.58
N LEU A 49 13.72 -8.14 -9.70
CA LEU A 49 15.04 -8.64 -10.10
C LEU A 49 14.94 -10.02 -10.77
N ALA A 50 14.17 -10.94 -10.22
CA ALA A 50 13.92 -12.26 -10.80
C ALA A 50 13.26 -12.16 -12.18
N THR A 51 12.33 -11.22 -12.36
CA THR A 51 11.68 -10.94 -13.66
C THR A 51 12.72 -10.48 -14.70
N PHE A 52 13.60 -9.55 -14.34
CA PHE A 52 14.67 -9.09 -15.22
C PHE A 52 15.69 -10.19 -15.53
N ALA A 53 16.07 -10.99 -14.53
CA ALA A 53 16.95 -12.14 -14.73
C ALA A 53 16.34 -13.16 -15.69
N GLY A 54 15.05 -13.47 -15.54
CA GLY A 54 14.31 -14.35 -16.44
C GLY A 54 14.22 -13.81 -17.86
N MET A 55 13.94 -12.51 -18.03
CA MET A 55 13.95 -11.86 -19.34
C MET A 55 15.35 -11.89 -19.99
N GLY A 56 16.41 -11.57 -19.24
CA GLY A 56 17.79 -11.64 -19.73
C GLY A 56 18.21 -13.05 -20.12
N PHE A 57 17.81 -14.06 -19.34
CA PHE A 57 18.01 -15.46 -19.68
C PHE A 57 17.28 -15.83 -20.98
N ALA A 58 16.01 -15.46 -21.12
CA ALA A 58 15.24 -15.75 -22.32
C ALA A 58 15.86 -15.13 -23.58
N LEU A 59 16.42 -13.92 -23.48
CA LEU A 59 17.08 -13.24 -24.60
C LEU A 59 18.44 -13.82 -24.98
N THR A 60 19.14 -14.49 -24.05
CA THR A 60 20.48 -15.05 -24.30
C THR A 60 20.45 -16.50 -24.78
N GLN A 61 19.39 -17.24 -24.47
CA GLN A 61 19.25 -18.63 -24.87
C GLN A 61 18.63 -18.77 -26.27
N LYS A 62 19.18 -19.70 -27.05
CA LYS A 62 18.56 -20.14 -28.29
C LYS A 62 17.63 -21.30 -27.97
N PHE A 63 16.35 -21.01 -27.86
CA PHE A 63 15.34 -22.05 -27.68
C PHE A 63 15.11 -22.79 -29.00
N GLU A 64 15.05 -24.12 -28.96
CA GLU A 64 14.70 -24.96 -30.12
C GLU A 64 13.18 -25.05 -30.35
N PHE A 65 12.38 -24.46 -29.46
CA PHE A 65 10.92 -24.47 -29.55
C PHE A 65 10.41 -23.52 -30.64
N ALA A 66 9.22 -23.81 -31.19
CA ALA A 66 8.56 -22.98 -32.20
C ALA A 66 8.03 -21.63 -31.68
N ILE A 67 8.22 -21.31 -30.39
CA ILE A 67 7.74 -20.08 -29.77
C ILE A 67 8.82 -19.01 -29.90
N ALA A 68 8.44 -17.85 -30.44
CA ALA A 68 9.34 -16.71 -30.59
C ALA A 68 9.84 -16.20 -29.22
N THR A 69 11.14 -15.92 -29.10
CA THR A 69 11.79 -15.43 -27.88
C THR A 69 11.13 -14.16 -27.34
N GLU A 70 10.60 -13.31 -28.22
CA GLU A 70 9.88 -12.09 -27.89
C GLU A 70 8.61 -12.39 -27.08
N LEU A 71 7.87 -13.45 -27.43
CA LEU A 71 6.67 -13.86 -26.70
C LEU A 71 7.01 -14.41 -25.30
N ILE A 72 8.09 -15.19 -25.20
CA ILE A 72 8.56 -15.72 -23.91
C ILE A 72 8.96 -14.56 -22.99
N THR A 73 9.76 -13.62 -23.51
CA THR A 73 10.22 -12.44 -22.76
C THR A 73 9.04 -11.57 -22.31
N PHE A 74 8.07 -11.35 -23.19
CA PHE A 74 6.85 -10.62 -22.87
C PHE A 74 6.01 -11.36 -21.81
N GLY A 75 5.86 -12.69 -21.94
CA GLY A 75 5.16 -13.52 -20.96
C GLY A 75 5.77 -13.45 -19.56
N ILE A 76 7.11 -13.51 -19.45
CA ILE A 76 7.83 -13.34 -18.18
C ILE A 76 7.56 -11.95 -17.58
N SER A 77 7.61 -10.90 -18.41
CA SER A 77 7.32 -9.53 -17.98
C SER A 77 5.89 -9.38 -17.42
N VAL A 78 4.89 -9.95 -18.11
CA VAL A 78 3.49 -9.94 -17.64
C VAL A 78 3.34 -10.71 -16.33
N ALA A 79 3.96 -11.89 -16.21
CA ALA A 79 3.94 -12.67 -14.96
C ALA A 79 4.61 -11.92 -13.81
N GLY A 80 5.72 -11.24 -14.08
CA GLY A 80 6.40 -10.34 -13.14
C GLY A 80 5.49 -9.21 -12.67
N ALA A 81 4.85 -8.51 -13.61
CA ALA A 81 3.92 -7.41 -13.31
C ALA A 81 2.71 -7.87 -12.48
N ILE A 82 2.15 -9.05 -12.77
CA ILE A 82 1.06 -9.65 -11.99
C ILE A 82 1.53 -9.93 -10.55
N GLY A 83 2.71 -10.52 -10.36
CA GLY A 83 3.26 -10.78 -9.04
C GLY A 83 3.46 -9.51 -8.22
N ILE A 84 4.02 -8.45 -8.83
CA ILE A 84 4.15 -7.13 -8.20
C ILE A 84 2.78 -6.54 -7.83
N PHE A 85 1.79 -6.65 -8.72
CA PHE A 85 0.44 -6.18 -8.45
C PHE A 85 -0.20 -6.92 -7.26
N LEU A 86 -0.02 -8.23 -7.15
CA LEU A 86 -0.53 -9.02 -6.01
C LEU A 86 0.15 -8.60 -4.69
N ILE A 87 1.46 -8.36 -4.70
CA ILE A 87 2.18 -7.85 -3.52
C ILE A 87 1.64 -6.48 -3.13
N TRP A 88 1.40 -5.59 -4.10
CA TRP A 88 0.82 -4.27 -3.86
C TRP A 88 -0.59 -4.33 -3.26
N VAL A 89 -1.44 -5.23 -3.77
CA VAL A 89 -2.79 -5.50 -3.22
C VAL A 89 -2.68 -5.93 -1.76
N LEU A 90 -1.77 -6.86 -1.44
CA LEU A 90 -1.56 -7.33 -0.07
C LEU A 90 -1.08 -6.19 0.85
N ASP A 91 -0.11 -5.40 0.37
CA ASP A 91 0.49 -4.27 1.10
C ASP A 91 -0.55 -3.20 1.46
N LEU A 92 -1.31 -2.72 0.48
CA LEU A 92 -2.28 -1.64 0.70
C LEU A 92 -3.60 -2.10 1.33
N LEU A 93 -4.17 -3.22 0.89
CA LEU A 93 -5.52 -3.59 1.32
C LEU A 93 -5.53 -4.29 2.67
N VAL A 94 -4.49 -5.04 3.00
CA VAL A 94 -4.46 -5.82 4.24
C VAL A 94 -3.65 -5.08 5.29
N TYR A 95 -2.36 -4.83 5.05
CA TYR A 95 -1.48 -4.31 6.10
C TYR A 95 -1.79 -2.87 6.47
N HIS A 96 -2.02 -1.99 5.48
CA HIS A 96 -2.33 -0.59 5.81
C HIS A 96 -3.65 -0.46 6.59
N ARG A 97 -4.68 -1.24 6.23
CA ARG A 97 -5.97 -1.23 6.96
C ARG A 97 -5.86 -1.78 8.38
N LEU A 98 -5.03 -2.79 8.60
CA LEU A 98 -4.80 -3.35 9.93
C LEU A 98 -4.02 -2.37 10.81
N LEU A 99 -3.00 -1.72 10.25
CA LEU A 99 -2.24 -0.67 10.93
C LEU A 99 -3.14 0.50 11.32
N ASP A 100 -3.97 0.97 10.39
CA ASP A 100 -4.93 2.05 10.66
C ASP A 100 -5.90 1.65 11.79
N ALA A 101 -6.41 0.41 11.77
CA ALA A 101 -7.31 -0.08 12.81
C ALA A 101 -6.63 -0.11 14.19
N SER A 102 -5.40 -0.65 14.31
CA SER A 102 -4.66 -0.66 15.58
C SER A 102 -4.35 0.75 16.07
N PHE A 103 -3.94 1.63 15.15
CA PHE A 103 -3.59 3.01 15.46
C PHE A 103 -4.81 3.80 15.97
N ILE A 104 -5.97 3.63 15.32
CA ILE A 104 -7.22 4.29 15.74
C ILE A 104 -7.65 3.81 17.13
N GLU A 105 -7.58 2.51 17.42
CA GLU A 105 -7.96 2.00 18.74
C GLU A 105 -7.00 2.48 19.83
N ALA A 106 -5.69 2.54 19.54
CA ALA A 106 -4.71 3.10 20.47
C ALA A 106 -4.94 4.60 20.72
N LEU A 107 -5.27 5.37 19.67
CA LEU A 107 -5.60 6.79 19.79
C LEU A 107 -6.83 7.01 20.68
N LYS A 108 -7.90 6.21 20.51
CA LYS A 108 -9.09 6.25 21.38
C LYS A 108 -8.74 5.93 22.83
N LEU A 109 -7.81 5.01 23.06
CA LEU A 109 -7.37 4.64 24.40
C LEU A 109 -6.57 5.78 25.05
N GLU A 110 -5.67 6.41 24.31
CA GLU A 110 -4.94 7.61 24.75
C GLU A 110 -5.91 8.75 25.13
N GLN A 111 -6.96 8.99 24.33
CA GLN A 111 -7.98 10.01 24.62
C GLN A 111 -8.77 9.71 25.90
N ARG A 112 -9.07 8.43 26.15
CA ARG A 112 -9.85 8.02 27.32
C ARG A 112 -9.06 8.14 28.63
N PHE A 113 -7.74 8.00 28.57
CA PHE A 113 -6.86 8.05 29.74
C PHE A 113 -5.79 9.13 29.55
N ALA A 114 -6.07 10.35 30.01
CA ALA A 114 -5.14 11.48 29.94
C ALA A 114 -3.79 11.25 30.66
N GLN A 115 -3.72 10.24 31.54
CA GLN A 115 -2.50 9.82 32.22
C GLN A 115 -1.53 9.05 31.30
N LEU A 116 -2.03 8.50 30.18
CA LEU A 116 -1.21 7.80 29.21
C LEU A 116 -0.43 8.80 28.32
N PRO A 117 0.77 8.43 27.87
CA PRO A 117 1.52 9.22 26.89
C PRO A 117 0.71 9.41 25.60
N GLN A 118 0.53 10.67 25.18
CA GLN A 118 -0.24 11.04 23.98
C GLN A 118 0.62 11.01 22.71
N VAL A 119 1.38 9.92 22.51
CA VAL A 119 2.38 9.82 21.43
C VAL A 119 1.70 9.92 20.06
N ARG A 120 0.56 9.25 19.87
CA ARG A 120 -0.12 9.20 18.58
C ARG A 120 -0.77 10.53 18.23
N HIS A 121 -1.26 11.27 19.22
CA HIS A 121 -1.71 12.66 19.03
C HIS A 121 -0.55 13.55 18.57
N GLY A 122 0.62 13.40 19.19
CA GLY A 122 1.85 14.10 18.77
C GLY A 122 2.24 13.76 17.32
N MET A 123 2.15 12.49 16.93
CA MET A 123 2.41 12.06 15.55
C MET A 123 1.43 12.69 14.54
N ILE A 124 0.13 12.71 14.83
CA ILE A 124 -0.88 13.35 13.97
C ILE A 124 -0.60 14.86 13.87
N ALA A 125 -0.27 15.52 14.99
CA ALA A 125 0.03 16.94 15.01
C ALA A 125 1.32 17.29 14.25
N ALA A 126 2.31 16.41 14.27
CA ALA A 126 3.57 16.58 13.55
C ALA A 126 3.44 16.35 12.02
N LEU A 127 2.37 15.69 11.55
CA LEU A 127 2.07 15.49 10.13
C LEU A 127 0.83 16.31 9.73
N PRO A 128 0.96 17.64 9.53
CA PRO A 128 -0.18 18.53 9.29
C PRO A 128 -1.04 18.15 8.08
N ASP A 129 -0.43 17.54 7.06
CA ASP A 129 -1.12 17.14 5.83
C ASP A 129 -1.56 15.67 5.83
N GLY A 130 -1.19 14.89 6.85
CA GLY A 130 -1.52 13.46 6.94
C GLY A 130 -1.15 12.64 5.71
N GLN A 131 -0.30 13.15 4.82
CA GLN A 131 -0.01 12.51 3.55
C GLN A 131 0.78 11.23 3.82
N THR A 132 0.11 10.09 3.66
CA THR A 132 0.80 8.81 3.48
C THR A 132 1.83 9.00 2.39
N PRO A 133 3.08 8.53 2.57
CA PRO A 133 4.14 8.98 1.69
C PRO A 133 3.92 8.52 0.25
N HIS A 134 3.68 9.48 -0.66
CA HIS A 134 3.49 9.21 -2.09
C HIS A 134 4.62 8.38 -2.73
N HIS A 135 5.81 8.34 -2.09
CA HIS A 135 6.95 7.56 -2.56
C HIS A 135 6.66 6.05 -2.67
N GLU A 136 5.80 5.50 -1.81
CA GLU A 136 5.51 4.06 -1.79
C GLU A 136 4.69 3.65 -3.02
N GLN A 137 3.73 4.48 -3.40
CA GLN A 137 2.93 4.27 -4.60
C GLN A 137 3.81 4.31 -5.85
N TRP A 138 4.71 5.30 -5.92
CA TRP A 138 5.64 5.44 -7.04
C TRP A 138 6.63 4.27 -7.15
N PHE A 139 7.06 3.70 -6.01
CA PHE A 139 7.86 2.49 -6.00
C PHE A 139 7.15 1.34 -6.71
N TYR A 140 5.91 1.01 -6.32
CA TYR A 140 5.16 -0.08 -6.95
C TYR A 140 4.79 0.21 -8.40
N VAL A 141 4.44 1.45 -8.74
CA VAL A 141 4.22 1.86 -10.14
C VAL A 141 5.48 1.64 -10.97
N GLY A 142 6.65 2.03 -10.45
CA GLY A 142 7.93 1.78 -11.11
C GLY A 142 8.20 0.29 -11.33
N CYS A 143 8.04 -0.53 -10.29
CA CYS A 143 8.22 -1.98 -10.36
C CYS A 143 7.26 -2.65 -11.36
N LEU A 144 6.05 -2.14 -11.51
CA LEU A 144 5.05 -2.69 -12.44
C LEU A 144 5.30 -2.25 -13.89
N VAL A 145 5.66 -0.99 -14.10
CA VAL A 145 5.83 -0.39 -15.43
C VAL A 145 7.16 -0.80 -16.06
N ALA A 146 8.23 -0.91 -15.28
CA ALA A 146 9.57 -1.15 -15.81
C ALA A 146 9.69 -2.45 -16.66
N PRO A 147 9.17 -3.62 -16.23
CA PRO A 147 9.21 -4.83 -17.06
C PRO A 147 8.42 -4.68 -18.36
N VAL A 148 7.26 -4.00 -18.33
CA VAL A 148 6.38 -3.83 -19.49
C VAL A 148 7.00 -2.88 -20.50
N VAL A 149 7.62 -1.79 -20.04
CA VAL A 149 8.35 -0.86 -20.91
C VAL A 149 9.56 -1.53 -21.55
N PHE A 150 10.23 -2.42 -20.82
CA PHE A 150 11.37 -3.17 -21.35
C PHE A 150 10.96 -4.20 -22.42
N SER A 151 9.94 -5.03 -22.15
CA SER A 151 9.52 -6.12 -23.05
C SER A 151 8.56 -5.67 -24.16
N GLY A 152 7.83 -4.56 -23.97
CA GLY A 152 6.82 -4.05 -24.89
C GLY A 152 7.32 -3.81 -26.32
N PRO A 153 8.45 -3.11 -26.53
CA PRO A 153 9.01 -2.91 -27.87
C PRO A 153 9.37 -4.23 -28.58
N LEU A 154 9.82 -5.24 -27.84
CA LEU A 154 10.13 -6.56 -28.41
C LEU A 154 8.85 -7.25 -28.89
N PHE A 155 7.77 -7.18 -28.11
CA PHE A 155 6.46 -7.69 -28.49
C PHE A 155 5.90 -6.96 -29.71
N ILE A 156 6.00 -5.62 -29.74
CA ILE A 156 5.56 -4.80 -30.89
C ILE A 156 6.34 -5.18 -32.15
N ARG A 157 7.67 -5.36 -32.06
CA ARG A 157 8.50 -5.80 -33.19
C ARG A 157 8.06 -7.17 -33.72
N TRP A 158 7.74 -8.10 -32.82
CA TRP A 158 7.20 -9.40 -33.21
C TRP A 158 5.84 -9.26 -33.92
N CYS A 159 4.94 -8.41 -33.41
CA CYS A 159 3.67 -8.12 -34.07
C CYS A 159 3.87 -7.50 -35.46
N MET A 160 4.83 -6.58 -35.63
CA MET A 160 5.14 -5.96 -36.92
C MET A 160 5.57 -6.97 -37.98
N ALA A 161 6.32 -8.00 -37.58
CA ALA A 161 6.74 -9.07 -38.49
C ALA A 161 5.55 -9.90 -38.99
N THR A 162 4.49 -10.02 -38.19
CA THR A 162 3.26 -10.74 -38.57
C THR A 162 2.28 -9.85 -39.33
N SER A 163 1.96 -8.66 -38.82
CA SER A 163 1.16 -7.66 -39.52
C SER A 163 1.33 -6.25 -38.91
N PRO A 164 1.44 -5.18 -39.73
CA PRO A 164 1.57 -3.81 -39.23
C PRO A 164 0.37 -3.35 -38.37
N GLN A 165 -0.84 -3.78 -38.72
CA GLN A 165 -2.05 -3.43 -37.98
C GLN A 165 -2.07 -4.03 -36.58
N ALA A 166 -1.60 -5.28 -36.42
CA ALA A 166 -1.49 -5.90 -35.10
C ALA A 166 -0.49 -5.16 -34.20
N ALA A 167 0.60 -4.63 -34.76
CA ALA A 167 1.57 -3.86 -34.00
C ALA A 167 0.99 -2.56 -33.41
N ILE A 168 0.20 -1.83 -34.21
CA ILE A 168 -0.51 -0.63 -33.74
C ILE A 168 -1.50 -1.01 -32.63
N GLY A 169 -2.29 -2.07 -32.85
CA GLY A 169 -3.23 -2.57 -31.84
C GLY A 169 -2.55 -2.97 -30.52
N ALA A 170 -1.42 -3.69 -30.60
CA ALA A 170 -0.63 -4.08 -29.44
C ALA A 170 -0.06 -2.87 -28.68
N ALA A 171 0.48 -1.87 -29.39
CA ALA A 171 1.01 -0.67 -28.76
C ALA A 171 -0.07 0.12 -28.01
N VAL A 172 -1.24 0.33 -28.64
CA VAL A 172 -2.39 0.99 -28.01
C VAL A 172 -2.86 0.20 -26.78
N LEU A 173 -2.98 -1.12 -26.91
CA LEU A 173 -3.40 -1.99 -25.81
C LEU A 173 -2.46 -1.90 -24.62
N LEU A 174 -1.14 -1.95 -24.85
CA LEU A 174 -0.14 -1.83 -23.78
C LEU A 174 -0.25 -0.50 -23.05
N VAL A 175 -0.35 0.61 -23.78
CA VAL A 175 -0.51 1.95 -23.18
C VAL A 175 -1.81 2.04 -22.39
N CYS A 176 -2.92 1.52 -22.93
CA CYS A 176 -4.21 1.51 -22.25
C CYS A 176 -4.18 0.67 -20.96
N ILE A 177 -3.58 -0.52 -21.00
CA ILE A 177 -3.45 -1.38 -19.81
C ILE A 177 -2.58 -0.70 -18.76
N THR A 178 -1.42 -0.17 -19.14
CA THR A 178 -0.53 0.53 -18.20
C THR A 178 -1.21 1.75 -17.59
N ALA A 179 -1.89 2.58 -18.40
CA ALA A 179 -2.63 3.74 -17.92
C ALA A 179 -3.80 3.33 -17.01
N CYS A 180 -4.51 2.24 -17.34
CA CYS A 180 -5.60 1.70 -16.53
C CYS A 180 -5.08 1.23 -15.17
N VAL A 181 -4.00 0.44 -15.14
CA VAL A 181 -3.40 -0.05 -13.89
C VAL A 181 -2.89 1.10 -13.04
N VAL A 182 -2.15 2.05 -13.61
CA VAL A 182 -1.68 3.25 -12.89
C VAL A 182 -2.86 4.07 -12.37
N GLY A 183 -3.92 4.21 -13.17
CA GLY A 183 -5.16 4.87 -12.76
C GLY A 183 -5.87 4.14 -11.61
N LEU A 184 -5.95 2.82 -11.66
CA LEU A 184 -6.53 1.99 -10.60
C LEU A 184 -5.71 2.10 -9.32
N MET A 185 -4.38 2.06 -9.42
CA MET A 185 -3.48 2.23 -8.27
C MET A 185 -3.65 3.61 -7.63
N ARG A 186 -3.75 4.67 -8.43
CA ARG A 186 -4.02 6.03 -7.93
C ARG A 186 -5.40 6.15 -7.29
N ARG A 187 -6.42 5.48 -7.84
CA ARG A 187 -7.79 5.51 -7.30
C ARG A 187 -7.95 4.73 -5.99
N HIS A 188 -7.28 3.59 -5.87
CA HIS A 188 -7.37 2.72 -4.69
C HIS A 188 -6.32 3.03 -3.63
N SER A 189 -5.38 3.93 -3.92
CA SER A 189 -4.56 4.54 -2.90
C SER A 189 -5.50 5.22 -1.90
N PRO A 190 -5.56 4.73 -0.64
CA PRO A 190 -6.48 5.30 0.34
C PRO A 190 -6.22 6.79 0.42
N ASN A 191 -7.26 7.59 0.20
CA ASN A 191 -7.12 9.03 0.24
C ASN A 191 -6.77 9.42 1.68
N PRO A 192 -5.54 9.88 1.97
CA PRO A 192 -5.09 10.15 3.34
C PRO A 192 -5.98 11.18 4.05
N ALA A 193 -6.66 12.04 3.27
CA ALA A 193 -7.53 13.07 3.81
C ALA A 193 -8.79 12.52 4.52
N LEU A 194 -9.35 11.40 4.06
CA LEU A 194 -10.61 10.87 4.60
C LEU A 194 -10.51 10.34 6.04
N PRO A 195 -9.53 9.49 6.41
CA PRO A 195 -9.36 9.07 7.79
C PRO A 195 -8.91 10.24 8.67
N MET A 196 -8.10 11.18 8.16
CA MET A 196 -7.61 12.32 8.95
C MET A 196 -8.70 13.32 9.34
N VAL A 197 -9.64 13.64 8.44
CA VAL A 197 -10.79 14.49 8.80
C VAL A 197 -11.65 13.82 9.87
N ARG A 198 -11.85 12.50 9.76
CA ARG A 198 -12.58 11.73 10.78
C ARG A 198 -11.80 11.65 12.10
N LEU A 199 -10.46 11.51 12.05
CA LEU A 199 -9.59 11.44 13.21
C LEU A 199 -9.45 12.79 13.92
N ARG A 200 -9.33 13.91 13.19
CA ARG A 200 -9.39 15.26 13.78
C ARG A 200 -10.72 15.50 14.49
N ARG A 201 -11.82 15.09 13.86
CA ARG A 201 -13.16 15.17 14.46
C ARG A 201 -13.29 14.31 15.72
N LEU A 202 -12.66 13.12 15.74
CA LEU A 202 -12.60 12.27 16.92
C LEU A 202 -11.67 12.83 18.01
N ALA A 203 -10.59 13.51 17.64
CA ALA A 203 -9.66 14.15 18.56
C ALA A 203 -10.19 15.45 19.18
N GLY A 204 -11.44 15.85 18.91
CA GLY A 204 -12.01 17.09 19.42
C GLY A 204 -11.32 18.35 18.88
N VAL A 205 -10.49 18.21 17.85
CA VAL A 205 -9.95 19.33 17.08
C VAL A 205 -11.04 19.72 16.08
N GLU A 206 -12.16 20.23 16.59
CA GLU A 206 -13.00 21.07 15.75
C GLU A 206 -12.16 22.31 15.43
N GLU A 207 -11.93 22.55 14.14
CA GLU A 207 -11.38 23.82 13.70
C GLU A 207 -12.31 24.89 14.23
N GLY A 208 -11.89 25.57 15.31
CA GLY A 208 -12.60 26.72 15.84
C GLY A 208 -12.81 27.65 14.66
N GLY A 209 -14.06 27.72 14.20
CA GLY A 209 -14.44 28.48 13.02
C GLY A 209 -13.95 29.90 13.20
N GLY A 210 -12.93 30.26 12.42
CA GLY A 210 -12.54 31.64 12.23
C GLY A 210 -13.69 32.35 11.54
N ALA A 211 -14.48 33.07 12.34
CA ALA A 211 -15.33 34.15 11.89
C ALA A 211 -14.46 35.37 11.52
#